data_AF-A0A4U3I6U6-F1
#
_entry.id   AF-A0A4U3I6U6-F1
#
_cell.length_a   1.000
_cell.length_b   1.000
_cell.length_c   1.000
_cell.angle_alpha   90.00
_cell.angle_beta   90.00
_cell.angle_gamma   90.00
#
_symmetry.space_group_name_H-M   'P 1'
#
loop_
_entity.id
_entity.type
_entity.pdbx_description
1 polymer ?
#
loop_
_entity_poly.entity_id
_entity_poly.type
_entity_poly.pdbx_seq_one_letter_code
_entity_poly.pdbx_strand_id
1 'polypeptide(L)'
;MDAVTISHLVGGLGFPYHKLVSEGLIQELLLKRLFDTSDNEELIQNPEPGVKLWFWAETKRLEQVMIILIQTVGQPVYTGQLPQPFRLGMDQRYVREVLGVPTKSKPSVKLPGGLGVRGGADIYYLDQKAHPNVMITLSYLGNLRVNNISFSLIDSGHD
;
A
#
# COMPACT_ATOMS: atom_id res chain seq x y z
N MET A 1 0.31 2.26 14.64
CA MET A 1 0.23 3.62 14.06
C MET A 1 -1.20 4.11 14.18
N ASP A 2 -1.38 5.42 14.34
CA ASP A 2 -2.71 6.04 14.29
C ASP A 2 -3.04 6.49 12.85
N ALA A 3 -4.26 6.97 12.64
CA ALA A 3 -4.74 7.40 11.33
C ALA A 3 -3.93 8.59 10.78
N VAL A 4 -3.51 9.51 11.65
CA VAL A 4 -2.75 10.71 11.30
C VAL A 4 -1.36 10.33 10.79
N THR A 5 -0.70 9.38 11.45
CA THR A 5 0.61 8.85 11.04
C THR A 5 0.55 8.24 9.65
N ILE A 6 -0.49 7.44 9.36
CA ILE A 6 -0.68 6.86 8.02
C ILE A 6 -0.93 7.96 6.98
N SER A 7 -1.77 8.96 7.28
CA SER A 7 -1.99 10.10 6.38
C SER A 7 -0.69 10.85 6.05
N HIS A 8 0.16 11.11 7.05
CA HIS A 8 1.44 11.77 6.84
C HIS A 8 2.41 10.90 6.02
N LEU A 9 2.45 9.58 6.26
CA LEU A 9 3.23 8.65 5.45
C LEU A 9 2.81 8.66 3.98
N VAL A 10 1.51 8.65 3.70
CA VAL A 10 0.97 8.76 2.34
C VAL A 10 1.31 10.13 1.73
N GLY A 11 1.27 11.20 2.52
CA GLY A 11 1.73 12.53 2.10
C GLY A 11 3.23 12.61 1.77
N GLY A 12 4.03 11.67 2.29
CA GLY A 12 5.45 11.51 1.99
C GLY A 12 5.76 10.69 0.73
N LEU A 13 4.76 10.20 -0.01
CA LEU A 13 4.99 9.54 -1.29
C LEU A 13 5.77 10.48 -2.23
N GLY A 14 6.81 9.93 -2.87
CA GLY A 14 7.72 10.70 -3.71
C GLY A 14 8.85 11.42 -2.95
N PHE A 15 8.85 11.42 -1.61
CA PHE A 15 9.98 11.98 -0.85
C PHE A 15 11.16 11.00 -0.77
N PRO A 16 12.40 11.51 -0.77
CA PRO A 16 13.57 10.68 -0.53
C PRO A 16 13.63 10.25 0.94
N TYR A 17 14.20 9.08 1.20
CA TYR A 17 14.32 8.47 2.52
C TYR A 17 14.82 9.43 3.62
N HIS A 18 15.89 10.19 3.35
CA HIS A 18 16.46 11.11 4.33
C HIS A 18 15.46 12.21 4.77
N LYS A 19 14.59 12.65 3.86
CA LYS A 19 13.57 13.66 4.16
C LYS A 19 12.48 13.09 5.06
N LEU A 20 12.04 11.85 4.79
CA LEU A 20 11.06 11.16 5.62
C LEU A 20 11.58 10.95 7.06
N VAL A 21 12.88 10.63 7.21
CA VAL A 21 13.53 10.52 8.52
C VAL A 21 13.61 11.89 9.20
N SER A 22 14.08 12.94 8.50
CA SER A 22 14.24 14.27 9.10
C SER A 22 12.91 14.93 9.50
N GLU A 23 11.82 14.62 8.78
CA GLU A 23 10.47 15.08 9.10
C GLU A 23 9.77 14.19 10.14
N GLY A 24 10.44 13.13 10.63
CA GLY A 24 9.89 12.23 11.64
C GLY A 24 8.76 11.33 11.14
N LEU A 25 8.60 11.19 9.82
CA LEU A 25 7.58 10.34 9.20
C LEU A 25 7.91 8.86 9.36
N ILE A 26 9.20 8.53 9.35
CA ILE A 26 9.70 7.17 9.58
C ILE A 26 10.90 7.21 10.53
N GLN A 27 11.13 6.08 11.21
CA GLN A 27 12.38 5.86 11.93
C GLN A 27 13.49 5.52 10.93
N GLU A 28 14.72 5.87 11.30
CA GLU A 28 15.91 5.47 10.53
C GLU A 28 16.20 3.98 10.74
N LEU A 29 15.67 3.14 9.85
CA LEU A 29 15.86 1.69 9.86
C LEU A 29 16.58 1.23 8.59
N LEU A 30 17.16 0.03 8.64
CA LEU A 30 17.78 -0.56 7.46
C LEU A 30 16.73 -0.84 6.37
N LEU A 31 16.94 -0.22 5.20
CA LEU A 31 16.23 -0.57 3.97
C LEU A 31 16.74 -1.92 3.45
N LYS A 32 15.85 -2.90 3.33
CA LYS A 32 16.20 -4.26 2.91
C LYS A 32 15.77 -4.50 1.47
N ARG A 33 16.61 -5.18 0.70
CA ARG A 33 16.22 -5.71 -0.61
C ARG A 33 15.11 -6.76 -0.46
N LEU A 34 14.11 -6.73 -1.35
CA LEU A 34 13.12 -7.81 -1.48
C LEU A 34 13.78 -9.12 -1.93
N PHE A 35 14.69 -9.04 -2.91
CA PHE A 35 15.48 -10.15 -3.43
C PHE A 35 16.98 -9.84 -3.36
N ASP A 36 17.78 -10.86 -3.03
CA ASP A 36 19.24 -10.75 -3.01
C ASP A 36 19.83 -10.94 -4.41
N THR A 37 19.38 -10.09 -5.33
CA THR A 37 19.81 -10.07 -6.73
C THR A 37 20.24 -8.66 -7.11
N SER A 38 21.14 -8.55 -8.09
CA SER A 38 21.72 -7.28 -8.53
C SER A 38 20.70 -6.36 -9.20
N ASP A 39 19.68 -6.94 -9.83
CA ASP A 39 18.58 -6.30 -10.55
C ASP A 39 17.38 -5.95 -9.65
N ASN A 40 17.49 -6.15 -8.32
CA ASN A 40 16.40 -5.76 -7.44
C ASN A 40 16.35 -4.23 -7.28
N GLU A 41 15.34 -3.63 -7.90
CA GLU A 41 15.07 -2.18 -7.90
C GLU A 41 14.27 -1.72 -6.69
N GLU A 42 13.90 -2.63 -5.78
CA GLU A 42 13.03 -2.36 -4.64
C GLU A 42 13.74 -2.57 -3.31
N LEU A 43 13.61 -1.56 -2.46
CA LEU A 43 14.00 -1.57 -1.06
C LEU A 43 12.76 -1.47 -0.18
N ILE A 44 12.73 -2.21 0.92
CA ILE A 44 11.58 -2.33 1.80
C ILE A 44 11.96 -1.98 3.24
N GLN A 45 11.05 -1.27 3.90
CA GLN A 45 11.05 -1.08 5.35
C GLN A 45 9.70 -1.50 5.93
N ASN A 46 9.73 -2.15 7.09
CA ASN A 46 8.54 -2.54 7.84
C ASN A 46 8.53 -1.78 9.17
N PRO A 47 7.96 -0.57 9.23
CA PRO A 47 8.00 0.24 10.45
C PRO A 47 7.09 -0.29 11.56
N GLU A 48 6.07 -1.09 11.22
CA GLU A 48 5.15 -1.71 12.17
C GLU A 48 4.59 -3.03 11.58
N PRO A 49 4.15 -4.01 12.40
CA PRO A 49 3.37 -5.14 11.92
C PRO A 49 2.24 -4.74 10.95
N GLY A 50 2.30 -5.32 9.74
CA GLY A 50 1.31 -5.09 8.69
C GLY A 50 1.50 -3.80 7.88
N VAL A 51 2.51 -2.98 8.15
CA VAL A 51 2.87 -1.82 7.32
C VAL A 51 4.15 -2.12 6.55
N LYS A 52 4.13 -1.92 5.23
CA LYS A 52 5.30 -2.04 4.36
C LYS A 52 5.48 -0.77 3.55
N LEU A 53 6.71 -0.25 3.55
CA LEU A 53 7.14 0.88 2.74
C LEU A 53 8.06 0.38 1.65
N TRP A 54 7.81 0.77 0.40
CA TRP A 54 8.64 0.41 -0.74
C TRP A 54 9.31 1.65 -1.27
N PHE A 55 10.61 1.52 -1.50
CA PHE A 55 11.47 2.57 -1.99
C PHE A 55 12.17 2.10 -3.25
N TRP A 56 12.35 3.02 -4.19
CA TRP A 56 13.20 2.77 -5.34
C TRP A 56 14.66 2.66 -4.91
N ALA A 57 15.37 1.62 -5.35
CA ALA A 57 16.73 1.33 -4.90
C ALA A 57 17.74 2.42 -5.27
N GLU A 58 17.59 3.04 -6.44
CA GLU A 58 18.53 4.05 -6.95
C GLU A 58 18.47 5.35 -6.14
N THR A 59 17.26 5.88 -5.93
CA THR A 59 17.06 7.19 -5.30
C THR A 59 16.59 7.13 -3.85
N LYS A 60 16.20 5.93 -3.38
CA LYS A 60 15.55 5.72 -2.08
C LYS A 60 14.30 6.58 -1.88
N ARG A 61 13.59 6.87 -2.98
CA ARG A 61 12.32 7.57 -2.95
C ARG A 61 11.20 6.63 -2.54
N LEU A 62 10.31 7.06 -1.65
CA LEU A 62 9.14 6.26 -1.24
C LEU A 62 8.12 6.20 -2.37
N GLU A 63 7.77 4.99 -2.81
CA GLU A 63 6.88 4.76 -3.96
C GLU A 63 5.58 4.09 -3.57
N GLN A 64 5.58 3.36 -2.45
CA GLN A 64 4.39 2.66 -1.99
C GLN A 64 4.33 2.54 -0.47
N VAL A 65 3.14 2.80 0.08
CA VAL A 65 2.74 2.49 1.46
C VAL A 65 1.66 1.43 1.40
N MET A 66 1.99 0.21 1.81
CA MET A 66 1.06 -0.93 1.86
C MET A 66 0.68 -1.25 3.30
N ILE A 67 -0.62 -1.43 3.53
CA ILE A 67 -1.21 -1.82 4.81
C ILE A 67 -1.95 -3.14 4.65
N ILE A 68 -1.55 -4.13 5.44
CA ILE A 68 -2.04 -5.51 5.38
C ILE A 68 -3.11 -5.68 6.45
N LEU A 69 -4.36 -5.84 6.02
CA LEU A 69 -5.53 -5.92 6.91
C LEU A 69 -5.96 -7.35 7.20
N ILE A 70 -5.65 -8.29 6.32
CA ILE A 70 -5.93 -9.73 6.51
C ILE A 70 -4.72 -10.54 6.04
N GLN A 71 -4.29 -11.49 6.87
CA GLN A 71 -3.20 -12.40 6.55
C GLN A 71 -3.59 -13.38 5.43
N THR A 72 -2.65 -13.68 4.54
CA THR A 72 -2.84 -14.62 3.42
C THR A 72 -1.70 -15.64 3.31
N VAL A 73 -0.48 -15.26 3.69
CA VAL A 73 0.77 -16.03 3.59
C VAL A 73 1.71 -15.75 4.78
N GLY A 74 1.21 -15.88 6.01
CA GLY A 74 2.05 -15.78 7.22
C GLY A 74 2.56 -14.37 7.56
N GLN A 75 2.18 -13.34 6.79
CA GLN A 75 2.60 -11.96 7.05
C GLN A 75 1.91 -11.36 8.29
N PRO A 76 2.54 -10.40 8.98
CA PRO A 76 1.89 -9.67 10.06
C PRO A 76 0.68 -8.87 9.56
N VAL A 77 -0.32 -8.68 10.43
CA VAL A 77 -1.55 -7.91 10.17
C VAL A 77 -1.52 -6.61 10.94
N TYR A 78 -1.97 -5.53 10.30
CA TYR A 78 -2.09 -4.22 10.89
C TYR A 78 -3.31 -4.14 11.82
N THR A 79 -3.10 -3.63 13.03
CA THR A 79 -4.15 -3.50 14.06
C THR A 79 -4.37 -2.05 14.52
N GLY A 80 -3.64 -1.11 13.92
CA GLY A 80 -3.77 0.33 14.21
C GLY A 80 -5.01 0.95 13.57
N GLN A 81 -4.99 2.28 13.45
CA GLN A 81 -6.08 3.04 12.83
C GLN A 81 -5.77 3.36 11.37
N LEU A 82 -6.82 3.51 10.56
CA LEU A 82 -6.72 3.91 9.17
C LEU A 82 -7.30 5.32 8.98
N PRO A 83 -6.77 6.10 8.02
CA PRO A 83 -7.34 7.39 7.69
C PRO A 83 -8.72 7.23 7.08
N GLN A 84 -9.61 8.18 7.35
CA GLN A 84 -10.94 8.20 6.73
C GLN A 84 -10.81 8.26 5.19
N PRO A 85 -11.67 7.56 4.44
CA PRO A 85 -12.86 6.81 4.90
C PRO A 85 -12.58 5.33 5.23
N PHE A 86 -11.32 4.92 5.31
CA PHE A 86 -10.95 3.51 5.48
C PHE A 86 -11.14 3.04 6.92
N ARG A 87 -11.51 1.77 7.06
CA ARG A 87 -11.69 1.10 8.35
C ARG A 87 -11.27 -0.36 8.28
N LEU A 88 -10.85 -0.90 9.42
CA LEU A 88 -10.55 -2.33 9.53
C LEU A 88 -11.80 -3.16 9.23
N GLY A 89 -11.61 -4.32 8.61
CA GLY A 89 -12.68 -5.28 8.35
C GLY A 89 -13.67 -4.89 7.24
N MET A 90 -13.40 -3.85 6.46
CA MET A 90 -14.24 -3.44 5.33
C MET A 90 -14.24 -4.44 4.16
N ASP A 91 -15.25 -4.32 3.31
CA ASP A 91 -15.43 -5.10 2.09
C ASP A 91 -15.57 -4.18 0.86
N GLN A 92 -15.62 -4.79 -0.32
CA GLN A 92 -15.77 -4.06 -1.58
C GLN A 92 -17.03 -3.19 -1.63
N ARG A 93 -18.14 -3.65 -1.04
CA ARG A 93 -19.40 -2.89 -1.04
C ARG A 93 -19.22 -1.56 -0.31
N TYR A 94 -18.67 -1.60 0.91
CA TYR A 94 -18.38 -0.39 1.68
C TYR A 94 -17.42 0.54 0.93
N VAL A 95 -16.35 -0.01 0.34
CA VAL A 95 -15.36 0.79 -0.40
C VAL A 95 -16.02 1.57 -1.54
N ARG A 96 -16.89 0.92 -2.32
CA ARG A 96 -17.59 1.57 -3.43
C ARG A 96 -18.67 2.54 -2.98
N GLU A 97 -19.25 2.32 -1.81
CA GLU A 97 -20.19 3.26 -1.19
C GLU A 97 -19.50 4.57 -0.79
N VAL A 98 -18.30 4.49 -0.20
CA VAL A 98 -17.58 5.69 0.30
C VAL A 98 -16.67 6.36 -0.73
N LEU A 99 -16.13 5.61 -1.70
CA LEU A 99 -15.25 6.14 -2.75
C LEU A 99 -15.93 6.30 -4.11
N GLY A 100 -17.12 5.73 -4.29
CA GLY A 100 -17.81 5.71 -5.58
C GLY A 100 -17.25 4.66 -6.55
N VAL A 101 -17.30 4.98 -7.85
CA VAL A 101 -16.90 4.05 -8.92
C VAL A 101 -15.37 4.04 -9.06
N PRO A 102 -14.71 2.87 -9.07
CA PRO A 102 -13.27 2.80 -9.25
C PRO A 102 -12.83 3.25 -10.63
N THR A 103 -11.65 3.87 -10.71
CA THR A 103 -10.98 4.20 -11.96
C THR A 103 -10.67 2.95 -12.77
N LYS A 104 -10.26 1.87 -12.09
CA LYS A 104 -10.00 0.56 -12.71
C LYS A 104 -10.33 -0.56 -11.73
N SER A 105 -10.89 -1.66 -12.24
CA SER A 105 -11.07 -2.89 -11.48
C SER A 105 -10.27 -4.03 -12.13
N LYS A 106 -9.58 -4.82 -11.31
CA LYS A 106 -8.93 -6.07 -11.69
C LYS A 106 -9.83 -7.24 -11.28
N PRO A 107 -10.11 -8.20 -12.18
CA PRO A 107 -11.02 -9.30 -11.87
C PRO A 107 -10.41 -10.27 -10.85
N SER A 108 -11.26 -11.13 -10.28
CA SER A 108 -10.81 -12.23 -9.44
C SER A 108 -9.99 -13.24 -10.25
N VAL A 109 -8.97 -13.82 -9.63
CA VAL A 109 -8.07 -14.80 -10.25
C VAL A 109 -8.04 -16.06 -9.39
N LYS A 110 -8.26 -17.22 -10.03
CA LYS A 110 -8.00 -18.52 -9.39
C LYS A 110 -6.51 -18.74 -9.33
N LEU A 111 -5.99 -19.03 -8.13
CA LEU A 111 -4.57 -19.29 -7.95
C LEU A 111 -4.26 -20.72 -8.40
N PRO A 112 -3.10 -20.94 -9.07
CA PRO A 112 -2.68 -22.28 -9.47
C PRO A 112 -2.48 -23.19 -8.26
N GLY A 113 -2.53 -24.50 -8.48
CA GLY A 113 -2.27 -25.50 -7.42
C GLY A 113 -3.34 -25.58 -6.33
N GLY A 114 -4.56 -25.10 -6.57
CA GLY A 114 -5.65 -25.18 -5.60
C GLY A 114 -5.53 -24.20 -4.42
N LEU A 115 -4.68 -23.18 -4.53
CA LEU A 115 -4.41 -22.19 -3.48
C LEU A 115 -5.55 -21.17 -3.25
N GLY A 116 -6.75 -21.45 -3.78
CA GLY A 116 -7.94 -20.61 -3.62
C GLY A 116 -8.09 -19.52 -4.68
N VAL A 117 -8.76 -18.42 -4.29
CA VAL A 117 -9.14 -17.33 -5.20
C VAL A 117 -8.71 -15.99 -4.61
N ARG A 118 -8.00 -15.18 -5.40
CA ARG A 118 -7.82 -13.75 -5.14
C ARG A 118 -9.03 -13.01 -5.71
N GLY A 119 -9.69 -12.18 -4.90
CA GLY A 119 -10.94 -11.49 -5.28
C GLY A 119 -10.80 -10.36 -6.29
N GLY A 120 -9.57 -10.03 -6.68
CA GLY A 120 -9.27 -8.91 -7.57
C GLY A 120 -8.84 -7.67 -6.79
N ALA A 121 -9.00 -6.50 -7.40
CA ALA A 121 -8.70 -5.22 -6.77
C ALA A 121 -9.45 -4.07 -7.44
N ASP A 122 -9.78 -3.03 -6.68
CA ASP A 122 -10.24 -1.75 -7.22
C ASP A 122 -9.13 -0.69 -7.06
N ILE A 123 -9.01 0.19 -8.04
CA ILE A 123 -8.02 1.26 -8.12
C ILE A 123 -8.75 2.61 -8.20
N TYR A 124 -8.34 3.57 -7.38
CA TYR A 124 -8.84 4.93 -7.34
C TYR A 124 -7.67 5.90 -7.42
N TYR A 125 -7.82 7.01 -8.13
CA TYR A 125 -6.88 8.12 -8.03
C TYR A 125 -7.30 9.03 -6.89
N LEU A 126 -6.36 9.43 -6.04
CA LEU A 126 -6.63 10.47 -5.06
C LEU A 126 -6.93 11.79 -5.77
N ASP A 127 -7.46 12.77 -5.03
CA ASP A 127 -7.59 14.13 -5.58
C ASP A 127 -6.23 14.61 -6.04
N GLN A 128 -6.05 14.74 -7.36
CA GLN A 128 -4.76 15.05 -7.97
C GLN A 128 -4.29 16.48 -7.71
N LYS A 129 -5.16 17.35 -7.16
CA LYS A 129 -4.76 18.67 -6.67
C LYS A 129 -4.13 18.58 -5.28
N ALA A 130 -4.66 17.71 -4.42
CA ALA A 130 -4.18 17.54 -3.04
C ALA A 130 -3.04 16.51 -2.92
N HIS A 131 -3.11 15.44 -3.70
CA HIS A 131 -2.16 14.33 -3.74
C HIS A 131 -1.82 13.99 -5.20
N PRO A 132 -1.04 14.85 -5.87
CA PRO A 132 -0.66 14.62 -7.26
C PRO A 132 0.11 13.31 -7.40
N ASN A 133 -0.16 12.58 -8.48
CA ASN A 133 0.54 11.34 -8.81
C ASN A 133 0.34 10.21 -7.79
N VAL A 134 -0.76 10.20 -7.02
CA VAL A 134 -1.05 9.12 -6.05
C VAL A 134 -2.32 8.36 -6.41
N MET A 135 -2.24 7.03 -6.37
CA MET A 135 -3.38 6.11 -6.45
C MET A 135 -3.51 5.25 -5.20
N ILE A 136 -4.73 4.75 -5.01
CA ILE A 136 -5.09 3.75 -4.01
C ILE A 136 -5.47 2.47 -4.73
N THR A 137 -4.87 1.35 -4.31
CA THR A 137 -5.30 0.00 -4.70
C THR A 137 -5.87 -0.72 -3.49
N LEU A 138 -7.10 -1.19 -3.58
CA LEU A 138 -7.75 -2.04 -2.58
C LEU A 138 -7.87 -3.46 -3.12
N SER A 139 -7.07 -4.39 -2.59
CA SER A 139 -7.15 -5.80 -2.98
C SER A 139 -8.19 -6.56 -2.16
N TYR A 140 -8.79 -7.56 -2.79
CA TYR A 140 -9.85 -8.37 -2.18
C TYR A 140 -9.46 -9.84 -2.06
N LEU A 141 -9.98 -10.49 -1.01
CA LEU A 141 -10.08 -11.96 -0.92
C LEU A 141 -11.24 -12.47 -1.77
N GLY A 142 -11.34 -13.79 -1.96
CA GLY A 142 -12.46 -14.40 -2.70
C GLY A 142 -13.86 -14.08 -2.16
N ASN A 143 -13.99 -13.71 -0.88
CA ASN A 143 -15.24 -13.24 -0.27
C ASN A 143 -15.39 -11.71 -0.28
N LEU A 144 -14.61 -11.01 -1.10
CA LEU A 144 -14.63 -9.56 -1.31
C LEU A 144 -14.26 -8.70 -0.08
N ARG A 145 -13.75 -9.31 0.99
CA ARG A 145 -13.14 -8.57 2.10
C ARG A 145 -11.82 -7.95 1.66
N VAL A 146 -11.55 -6.72 2.09
CA VAL A 146 -10.29 -6.05 1.78
C VAL A 146 -9.16 -6.69 2.59
N ASN A 147 -8.17 -7.26 1.92
CA ASN A 147 -6.99 -7.82 2.59
C ASN A 147 -5.80 -6.86 2.64
N ASN A 148 -5.70 -5.92 1.70
CA ASN A 148 -4.70 -4.86 1.74
C ASN A 148 -5.21 -3.57 1.10
N ILE A 149 -4.69 -2.46 1.62
CA ILE A 149 -4.75 -1.14 1.01
C ILE A 149 -3.33 -0.77 0.62
N SER A 150 -3.15 -0.23 -0.57
CA SER A 150 -1.88 0.29 -1.03
C SER A 150 -2.06 1.70 -1.56
N PHE A 151 -1.26 2.64 -1.06
CA PHE A 151 -1.09 3.96 -1.63
C PHE A 151 0.21 3.95 -2.40
N SER A 152 0.21 4.33 -3.67
CA SER A 152 1.41 4.32 -4.49
C SER A 152 1.44 5.45 -5.50
N LEU A 153 2.62 5.75 -6.01
CA LEU A 153 2.75 6.63 -7.17
C LEU A 153 2.01 6.03 -8.39
N ILE A 154 1.39 6.88 -9.22
CA ILE A 154 0.77 6.46 -10.49
C ILE A 154 1.87 6.23 -11.52
N ASP A 155 2.81 7.17 -11.59
CA ASP A 155 4.00 7.14 -12.42
C ASP A 155 5.24 7.26 -11.51
N SER A 156 6.03 6.19 -11.45
CA SER A 156 7.32 6.13 -10.75
C SER A 156 8.45 6.76 -11.56
N GLY A 157 8.25 7.07 -12.84
CA GLY A 157 9.30 7.59 -13.72
C GLY A 157 10.41 6.57 -14.02
N HIS A 158 10.15 5.29 -13.76
CA HIS A 158 10.98 4.12 -14.09
C HIS A 158 10.07 2.90 -14.29
N ASP A 159 10.54 1.92 -15.07
CA ASP A 159 9.76 0.79 -15.63
C ASP A 159 9.65 -0.41 -14.67
#